data_AF-A0A2V6ZTU0-F1
#
_entry.id   AF-A0A2V6ZTU0-F1
#
_cell.length_a   1.000
_cell.length_b   1.000
_cell.length_c   1.000
_cell.angle_alpha   90.00
_cell.angle_beta   90.00
_cell.angle_gamma   90.00
#
_symmetry.space_group_name_H-M   'P 1'
#
loop_
_entity.id
_entity.type
_entity.pdbx_description
1 polymer ?
#
loop_
_entity_poly.entity_id
_entity_poly.type
_entity_poly.pdbx_seq_one_letter_code
_entity_poly.pdbx_strand_id
1 'polypeptide(L)'
;EAVKTKTGADVLAGGHQLAGGGLWVLKLALDAAKTDELDKFRAAVLSLDLPVGSAVNGWGVKFDETGQNSNARVQHYMLQWQNGSLVTVWPEEFTTHRAKWIPLGPWDQRK
;
A
#
# COMPACT_ATOMS: atom_id res chain seq x y z
N GLU A 1 -2.68 10.64 -11.90
CA GLU A 1 -2.32 11.85 -12.68
C GLU A 1 -0.83 12.03 -12.94
N ALA A 2 0.03 12.40 -11.99
CA ALA A 2 1.44 12.72 -12.28
C ALA A 2 2.23 11.60 -13.00
N VAL A 3 2.05 10.33 -12.60
CA VAL A 3 2.71 9.18 -13.26
C VAL A 3 2.19 8.99 -14.68
N LYS A 4 0.88 9.10 -14.90
CA LYS A 4 0.25 9.00 -16.23
C LYS A 4 0.74 10.11 -17.16
N THR A 5 0.83 11.35 -16.68
CA THR A 5 1.41 12.47 -17.46
C THR A 5 2.84 12.19 -17.90
N LYS A 6 3.66 11.58 -17.03
CA LYS A 6 5.08 11.33 -17.32
C LYS A 6 5.33 10.08 -18.17
N THR A 7 4.50 9.06 -18.04
CA THR A 7 4.73 7.72 -18.62
C THR A 7 3.77 7.37 -19.75
N GLY A 8 2.66 8.10 -19.92
CA GLY A 8 1.61 7.78 -20.87
C GLY A 8 0.80 6.52 -20.52
N ALA A 9 1.12 5.82 -19.43
CA ALA A 9 0.44 4.60 -19.02
C ALA A 9 -0.81 4.90 -18.17
N ASP A 10 -1.94 4.31 -18.56
CA ASP A 10 -3.23 4.40 -17.84
C ASP A 10 -3.30 3.50 -16.61
N VAL A 11 -2.53 2.41 -16.64
CA VAL A 11 -2.32 1.53 -15.51
C VAL A 11 -0.96 1.82 -14.93
N LEU A 12 -0.90 1.97 -13.60
CA LEU A 12 0.34 1.87 -12.86
C LEU A 12 0.80 0.41 -12.93
N ALA A 13 1.36 -0.01 -14.06
CA ALA A 13 1.58 -1.41 -14.38
C ALA A 13 2.68 -2.03 -13.49
N GLY A 14 2.27 -3.03 -12.69
CA GLY A 14 3.16 -4.07 -12.15
C GLY A 14 3.89 -3.75 -10.83
N GLY A 15 4.60 -4.75 -10.30
CA GLY A 15 5.25 -4.76 -8.98
C GLY A 15 6.22 -3.62 -8.66
N HIS A 16 6.52 -2.74 -9.63
CA HIS A 16 7.33 -1.53 -9.48
C HIS A 16 6.70 -0.46 -8.57
N GLN A 17 5.41 -0.54 -8.25
CA GLN A 17 4.77 0.40 -7.31
C GLN A 17 5.27 0.24 -5.87
N LEU A 18 5.62 -0.97 -5.44
CA LEU A 18 6.12 -1.22 -4.09
C LEU A 18 7.51 -0.58 -3.89
N ALA A 19 8.34 -0.57 -4.94
CA ALA A 19 9.63 0.11 -4.90
C ALA A 19 9.47 1.63 -4.75
N GLY A 20 8.47 2.23 -5.43
CA GLY A 20 8.15 3.65 -5.27
C GLY A 20 7.71 4.00 -3.84
N GLY A 21 6.85 3.17 -3.24
CA GLY A 21 6.45 3.30 -1.83
C GLY A 21 7.63 3.16 -0.87
N GLY A 22 8.48 2.15 -1.07
CA GLY A 22 9.68 1.93 -0.25
C GLY A 22 10.67 3.10 -0.33
N LEU A 23 10.92 3.65 -1.53
CA LEU A 23 11.80 4.80 -1.71
C LEU A 23 11.25 6.06 -1.02
N TRP A 24 9.94 6.27 -1.06
CA TRP A 24 9.29 7.36 -0.34
C TRP A 24 9.49 7.23 1.18
N VAL A 25 9.30 6.03 1.73
CA VAL A 25 9.53 5.77 3.16
C VAL A 25 10.99 5.98 3.54
N LEU A 26 11.94 5.55 2.69
CA LEU A 26 13.37 5.81 2.90
C LEU A 26 13.67 7.31 2.98
N LYS A 27 13.09 8.11 2.09
CA LYS A 27 13.21 9.57 2.13
C LYS A 27 12.71 10.14 3.47
N LEU A 28 11.56 9.68 3.96
CA LEU A 28 11.01 10.14 5.24
C LEU A 28 11.89 9.72 6.42
N ALA A 29 12.46 8.51 6.38
CA ALA A 29 13.44 8.05 7.35
C ALA A 29 14.70 8.92 7.38
N LEU A 30 15.25 9.26 6.21
CA LEU A 30 16.41 10.13 6.09
C LEU A 30 16.13 11.55 6.63
N ASP A 31 14.96 12.11 6.29
CA ASP A 31 14.51 13.41 6.79
C ASP A 31 14.35 13.46 8.31
N ALA A 32 13.89 12.36 8.91
CA ALA A 32 13.73 12.21 10.35
C ALA A 32 15.07 11.99 11.06
N ALA A 33 15.94 11.14 10.50
CA ALA A 33 17.20 10.76 11.13
C ALA A 33 18.26 11.87 11.09
N LYS A 34 18.45 12.53 9.93
CA LYS A 34 19.47 13.57 9.70
C LYS A 34 20.89 13.17 10.14
N THR A 35 21.18 11.87 10.14
CA THR A 35 22.46 11.28 10.57
C THR A 35 22.58 9.89 9.97
N ASP A 36 23.81 9.41 9.83
CA ASP A 36 24.19 8.06 9.44
C ASP A 36 24.75 7.22 10.60
N GLU A 37 24.79 7.78 11.82
CA GLU A 37 25.16 7.05 13.05
C GLU A 37 24.11 5.98 13.38
N LEU A 38 24.53 4.71 13.44
CA LEU A 38 23.64 3.55 13.48
C LEU A 38 22.54 3.65 14.55
N ASP A 39 22.91 3.90 15.80
CA ASP A 39 21.97 3.91 16.92
C ASP A 39 20.98 5.07 16.81
N LYS A 40 21.45 6.24 16.38
CA LYS A 40 20.60 7.43 16.20
C LYS A 40 19.67 7.26 15.01
N PHE A 41 20.18 6.71 13.91
CA PHE A 41 19.39 6.40 12.73
C PHE A 41 18.29 5.39 13.07
N ARG A 42 18.62 4.29 13.75
CA ARG A 42 17.65 3.28 14.16
C ARG A 42 16.59 3.87 15.09
N ALA A 43 16.99 4.66 16.09
CA ALA A 43 16.04 5.31 16.99
C ALA A 43 15.07 6.25 16.25
N ALA A 44 15.58 7.06 15.32
CA ALA A 44 14.75 7.95 14.50
C ALA A 44 13.77 7.18 13.62
N VAL A 45 14.23 6.12 12.94
CA VAL A 45 13.36 5.26 12.11
C VAL A 45 12.26 4.60 12.93
N LEU A 46 12.59 4.03 14.09
CA LEU A 46 11.60 3.38 14.96
C LEU A 46 10.62 4.38 15.59
N SER A 47 10.96 5.67 15.64
CA SER A 47 10.05 6.73 16.14
C SER A 47 9.01 7.19 15.11
N LEU A 48 9.12 6.77 13.84
CA LEU A 48 8.16 7.16 12.81
C LEU A 48 6.76 6.62 13.14
N ASP A 49 5.77 7.50 13.12
CA ASP A 49 4.35 7.14 13.23
C ASP A 49 3.52 7.99 12.26
N LEU A 50 3.36 7.48 11.04
CA LEU A 50 2.60 8.11 9.98
C LEU A 50 1.26 7.40 9.79
N PRO A 51 0.13 8.12 9.69
CA PRO A 51 -1.19 7.50 9.54
C PRO A 51 -1.34 6.77 8.20
N VAL A 52 -2.33 5.87 8.12
CA VAL A 52 -2.75 5.22 6.86
C VAL A 52 -3.03 6.28 5.80
N GLY A 53 -2.60 6.03 4.56
CA GLY A 53 -2.67 6.97 3.44
C GLY A 53 -1.45 7.88 3.26
N SER A 54 -0.44 7.82 4.14
CA SER A 54 0.75 8.67 4.04
C SER A 54 1.76 8.22 2.97
N ALA A 55 1.79 6.93 2.66
CA ALA A 55 2.65 6.35 1.63
C ALA A 55 1.94 6.24 0.28
N VAL A 56 2.72 6.13 -0.80
CA VAL A 56 2.23 6.07 -2.20
C VAL A 56 1.29 4.88 -2.43
N ASN A 57 1.46 3.77 -1.71
CA ASN A 57 0.61 2.59 -1.77
C ASN A 57 -0.60 2.65 -0.80
N GLY A 58 -0.84 3.80 -0.18
CA GLY A 58 -1.95 4.01 0.77
C GLY A 58 -1.67 3.50 2.18
N TRP A 59 -0.49 2.97 2.48
CA TRP A 59 -0.12 2.56 3.85
C TRP A 59 0.29 3.75 4.71
N GLY A 60 0.33 3.53 6.02
CA GLY A 60 1.07 4.34 6.98
C GLY A 60 2.44 3.71 7.28
N VAL A 61 3.14 4.28 8.25
CA VAL A 61 4.47 3.81 8.68
C VAL A 61 4.54 3.83 10.19
N LYS A 62 4.78 2.68 10.81
CA LYS A 62 5.18 2.56 12.20
C LYS A 62 5.86 1.23 12.39
N PHE A 63 7.15 1.25 12.71
CA PHE A 63 7.90 0.02 12.87
C PHE A 63 7.70 -0.56 14.26
N ASP A 64 7.51 -1.88 14.34
CA ASP A 64 7.48 -2.60 15.61
C ASP A 64 8.89 -3.01 16.06
N GLU A 65 8.95 -3.72 17.18
CA GLU A 65 10.18 -4.20 17.81
C GLU A 65 11.03 -5.08 16.89
N THR A 66 10.38 -5.78 15.94
CA THR A 66 11.02 -6.64 14.95
C THR A 66 11.61 -5.86 13.78
N GLY A 67 11.30 -4.56 13.68
CA GLY A 67 11.67 -3.70 12.56
C GLY A 67 10.74 -3.83 11.36
N GLN A 68 9.63 -4.55 11.48
CA GLN A 68 8.61 -4.65 10.45
C GLN A 68 7.60 -3.50 10.56
N ASN A 69 7.02 -3.08 9.44
CA ASN A 69 5.91 -2.13 9.48
C ASN A 69 4.70 -2.77 10.16
N SER A 70 4.20 -2.14 11.21
CA SER A 70 3.16 -2.70 12.07
C SER A 70 1.82 -2.86 11.34
N ASN A 71 1.08 -3.89 11.72
CA ASN A 71 -0.24 -4.18 11.15
C ASN A 71 -1.21 -3.00 11.25
N ALA A 72 -1.12 -2.18 12.31
CA ALA A 72 -1.97 -1.00 12.50
C ALA A 72 -1.71 0.14 11.49
N ARG A 73 -0.66 0.02 10.67
CA ARG A 73 -0.33 0.98 9.60
C ARG A 73 -0.34 0.36 8.21
N VAL A 74 -0.52 -0.95 8.09
CA VAL A 74 -0.64 -1.64 6.80
C VAL A 74 -2.10 -1.69 6.40
N GLN A 75 -2.42 -1.27 5.17
CA GLN A 75 -3.78 -1.32 4.64
C GLN A 75 -3.92 -2.45 3.61
N HIS A 76 -4.96 -3.27 3.80
CA HIS A 76 -5.33 -4.29 2.82
C HIS A 76 -6.45 -3.77 1.92
N TYR A 77 -6.44 -4.21 0.66
CA TYR A 77 -7.45 -3.87 -0.32
C TYR A 77 -8.00 -5.15 -0.92
N MET A 78 -9.33 -5.22 -1.03
CA MET A 78 -9.97 -6.25 -1.85
C MET A 78 -10.31 -5.64 -3.19
N LEU A 79 -9.82 -6.24 -4.27
CA LEU A 79 -10.13 -5.81 -5.63
C LEU A 79 -11.00 -6.86 -6.31
N GLN A 80 -11.93 -6.40 -7.14
CA GLN A 80 -12.81 -7.26 -7.93
C GLN A 80 -12.98 -6.70 -9.33
N TRP A 81 -12.94 -7.57 -10.34
CA TRP A 81 -13.35 -7.20 -11.69
C TRP A 81 -14.87 -7.00 -11.75
N GLN A 82 -15.31 -5.80 -12.10
CA GLN A 82 -16.72 -5.47 -12.31
C GLN A 82 -16.86 -4.66 -13.59
N ASN A 83 -17.81 -5.06 -14.45
CA ASN A 83 -18.10 -4.36 -15.71
C ASN A 83 -16.85 -4.08 -16.57
N GLY A 84 -15.92 -5.04 -16.63
CA GLY A 84 -14.69 -4.93 -17.42
C GLY A 84 -13.57 -4.08 -16.81
N SER A 85 -13.68 -3.65 -15.55
CA SER A 85 -12.64 -2.91 -14.84
C SER A 85 -12.29 -3.54 -13.49
N LEU A 86 -11.02 -3.51 -13.10
CA LEU A 86 -10.58 -3.90 -11.76
C LEU A 86 -10.86 -2.75 -10.80
N VAL A 87 -11.76 -2.96 -9.84
CA VAL A 87 -12.16 -1.94 -8.87
C VAL A 87 -11.86 -2.39 -7.44
N THR A 88 -11.48 -1.46 -6.57
CA THR A 88 -11.40 -1.71 -5.12
C THR A 88 -12.82 -1.84 -4.57
N VAL A 89 -13.12 -2.89 -3.80
CA VAL A 89 -14.44 -3.15 -3.19
C VAL A 89 -14.41 -3.16 -1.65
N TRP A 90 -13.22 -3.10 -1.05
CA TRP A 90 -13.01 -2.94 0.39
C TRP A 90 -11.60 -2.35 0.66
N PRO A 91 -11.39 -1.54 1.71
CA PRO A 91 -12.36 -1.12 2.73
C PRO A 91 -13.35 -0.07 2.23
N GLU A 92 -14.50 0.02 2.88
CA GLU A 92 -15.61 0.88 2.46
C GLU A 92 -15.27 2.38 2.46
N GLU A 93 -14.31 2.78 3.30
CA GLU A 93 -13.80 4.16 3.36
C GLU A 93 -13.03 4.59 2.10
N PHE A 94 -12.53 3.65 1.31
CA PHE A 94 -11.75 3.94 0.09
C PHE A 94 -12.50 3.60 -1.20
N THR A 95 -13.78 3.21 -1.13
CA THR A 95 -14.54 2.85 -2.33
C THR A 95 -16.05 2.92 -2.16
N THR A 96 -16.72 3.35 -3.23
CA THR A 96 -18.18 3.26 -3.37
C THR A 96 -18.62 1.97 -4.07
N HIS A 97 -17.70 1.20 -4.66
CA HIS A 97 -18.01 -0.12 -5.17
C HIS A 97 -18.23 -1.10 -4.01
N ARG A 98 -19.05 -2.12 -4.23
CA ARG A 98 -19.31 -3.17 -3.25
C ARG A 98 -19.00 -4.53 -3.83
N ALA A 99 -18.47 -5.41 -2.98
CA ALA A 99 -18.16 -6.77 -3.36
C ALA A 99 -19.44 -7.45 -3.87
N LYS A 100 -19.40 -7.95 -5.10
CA LYS A 100 -20.46 -8.78 -5.66
C LYS A 100 -20.14 -10.22 -5.34
N TRP A 101 -20.93 -10.83 -4.48
CA TRP A 101 -20.82 -12.26 -4.21
C TRP A 101 -21.21 -13.01 -5.48
N ILE A 102 -20.24 -13.65 -6.12
CA ILE A 102 -20.49 -14.55 -7.23
C ILE A 102 -20.66 -15.93 -6.58
N PRO A 103 -21.88 -16.49 -6.49
CA PRO A 103 -22.05 -17.84 -5.99
C PRO A 103 -21.21 -18.77 -6.86
N LEU A 104 -20.18 -19.34 -6.25
CA LEU A 104 -19.39 -20.37 -6.89
C LEU A 104 -20.27 -21.62 -6.93
N GLY A 105 -20.49 -22.18 -8.13
CA GLY A 105 -21.14 -23.47 -8.25
C GLY A 105 -20.40 -24.54 -7.43
N PRO A 106 -21.09 -25.60 -7.00
CA PRO A 106 -20.49 -26.75 -6.34
C PRO A 106 -19.25 -27.25 -7.11
N TRP A 107 -18.21 -27.67 -6.39
CA TRP A 107 -16.93 -28.05 -6.98
C TRP A 107 -17.06 -29.22 -7.96
N ASP A 108 -17.95 -30.16 -7.66
CA ASP A 108 -18.31 -31.33 -8.45
C ASP A 108 -19.12 -31.00 -9.73
N GLN A 109 -19.58 -29.75 -9.88
CA GLN A 109 -20.31 -29.27 -11.06
C GLN A 109 -19.45 -28.43 -12.01
N ARG A 110 -18.16 -28.25 -11.71
CA ARG A 110 -17.22 -27.56 -12.61
C ARG A 110 -16.73 -28.57 -13.67
N LYS A 111 -16.96 -28.25 -14.95
CA LYS A 111 -16.41 -29.01 -16.08
C LYS A 111 -14.93 -28.74 -16.30
#